data_AF-A0A238BJR9-F1
#
_entry.id   AF-A0A238BJR9-F1
#
_cell.length_a   1.000
_cell.length_b   1.000
_cell.length_c   1.000
_cell.angle_alpha   90.00
_cell.angle_beta   90.00
_cell.angle_gamma   90.00
#
_symmetry.space_group_name_H-M   'P 1'
#
loop_
_entity.id
_entity.type
_entity.pdbx_description
1 polymer ?
#
loop_
_entity_poly.entity_id
_entity_poly.type
_entity_poly.pdbx_seq_one_letter_code
_entity_poly.pdbx_strand_id
1 'polypeptide(L)'
;MGLIDKPIIIDGKDHLLGRLASVIAKQLLLGQKIVVVRCEDIAISGNFHRSKLKFMSFLRKRCNVKPARGPYHFRAPSRIFWRTVRGMLPHKTHRGKAALLRLKAFDGIPQPYDRVKRQVHPAALRHLALKPRRKYCTVGRLAHEVGWQYRDVVAKLEAKRKLKSAAFYQHKKMKSKLLTEALKSEVVKNSPYQKLIESYGYHLLDEKAFDCNIIVIKCDDLSSPAFLQLCIVDYALKKNMKVVYISATRSMLAFKTVANKMMIRLSGKLKFLLMSQFLPNGFINDNDNTFFAYLLEEINKQIDENDKEVFIICDNFAVFCDFTSTSSHILTFIRRLQQFRKNLEIKLVLTFQSKDQICNIILHESDIIIRIKRVGNGFAKDITGQLCVMEHNGKAPYTENIFNYHLSDRSARLFLPGMSRPEL
;
A
#
# COMPACT_ATOMS: atom_id res chain seq x y z
N MET A 1 -13.38 14.41 5.20
CA MET A 1 -12.22 14.69 6.07
C MET A 1 -12.15 16.19 6.34
N GLY A 2 -12.50 16.64 7.55
CA GLY A 2 -12.53 18.06 7.93
C GLY A 2 -11.20 18.57 8.50
N LEU A 3 -11.11 19.89 8.69
CA LEU A 3 -9.99 20.54 9.37
C LEU A 3 -9.95 20.11 10.83
N ILE A 4 -8.84 19.50 11.25
CA ILE A 4 -8.64 19.04 12.62
C ILE A 4 -8.04 20.20 13.42
N ASP A 5 -8.74 20.71 14.43
CA ASP A 5 -8.23 21.81 15.25
C ASP A 5 -6.99 21.40 16.09
N LYS A 6 -6.84 20.10 16.35
CA LYS A 6 -5.66 19.52 17.00
C LYS A 6 -4.41 19.66 16.12
N PRO A 7 -3.27 20.12 16.67
CA PRO A 7 -2.04 20.25 15.90
C PRO A 7 -1.51 18.88 15.46
N ILE A 8 -1.17 18.76 14.18
CA ILE A 8 -0.48 17.59 13.64
C ILE A 8 1.00 17.72 13.98
N ILE A 9 1.51 16.74 14.72
CA ILE A 9 2.92 16.71 15.12
C ILE A 9 3.65 15.79 14.16
N ILE A 10 4.69 16.30 13.49
CA ILE A 10 5.47 15.58 12.49
C ILE A 10 6.90 15.40 13.01
N ASP A 11 7.40 14.16 12.94
CA ASP A 11 8.80 13.87 13.20
C ASP A 11 9.64 14.21 11.96
N GLY A 12 10.55 15.18 12.07
CA GLY A 12 11.41 15.63 10.98
C GLY A 12 12.52 14.64 10.60
N LYS A 13 12.80 13.62 11.42
CA LYS A 13 13.89 12.67 11.18
C LYS A 13 13.79 12.04 9.80
N ASP A 14 14.91 12.04 9.07
CA ASP A 14 15.05 11.38 7.77
C ASP A 14 14.07 11.88 6.69
N HIS A 15 13.41 13.03 6.90
CA HIS A 15 12.61 13.66 5.85
C HIS A 15 13.48 14.54 4.96
N LEU A 16 13.14 14.65 3.68
CA LEU A 16 13.77 15.59 2.77
C LEU A 16 13.23 17.01 3.00
N LEU A 17 14.12 17.95 3.38
CA LEU A 17 13.82 19.33 3.75
C LEU A 17 12.79 20.00 2.83
N GLY A 18 13.05 19.99 1.51
CA GLY A 18 12.19 20.65 0.54
C GLY A 18 10.85 19.96 0.32
N ARG A 19 10.82 18.62 0.31
CA ARG A 19 9.57 17.86 0.12
C ARG A 19 8.65 18.03 1.31
N LEU A 20 9.20 17.89 2.52
CA LEU A 20 8.48 18.10 3.76
C LEU A 20 7.94 19.54 3.85
N ALA A 21 8.76 20.54 3.51
CA ALA A 21 8.35 21.94 3.53
C ALA A 21 7.20 22.24 2.57
N SER A 22 7.19 21.65 1.37
CA SER A 22 6.14 21.85 0.36
C SER A 22 4.77 21.33 0.83
N VAL A 23 4.76 20.10 1.34
CA VAL A 23 3.54 19.48 1.88
C VAL A 23 3.00 20.29 3.04
N ILE A 24 3.87 20.69 3.96
CA ILE A 24 3.49 21.51 5.12
C ILE A 24 2.96 22.88 4.68
N ALA A 25 3.61 23.56 3.73
CA ALA A 25 3.15 24.86 3.24
C ALA A 25 1.71 24.78 2.70
N LYS A 26 1.38 23.73 1.94
CA LYS A 26 0.01 23.53 1.44
C LYS A 26 -0.98 23.32 2.59
N GLN A 27 -0.65 22.48 3.56
CA GLN A 27 -1.52 22.21 4.71
C GLN A 27 -1.73 23.44 5.60
N LEU A 28 -0.71 24.27 5.79
CA LEU A 28 -0.84 25.54 6.52
C LEU A 28 -1.81 26.52 5.84
N LEU A 29 -1.83 26.55 4.50
CA LEU A 29 -2.77 27.35 3.71
C LEU A 29 -4.20 26.82 3.73
N LEU A 30 -4.37 25.51 3.93
CA LEU A 30 -5.69 24.88 4.16
C LEU A 30 -6.23 25.17 5.57
N GLY A 31 -5.36 25.59 6.51
CA GLY A 31 -5.76 25.97 7.87
C GLY A 31 -5.25 25.03 8.95
N GLN A 32 -4.51 23.98 8.60
CA GLN A 32 -4.02 23.00 9.56
C GLN A 32 -2.92 23.59 10.46
N LYS A 33 -3.00 23.32 11.77
CA LYS A 33 -1.92 23.61 12.73
C LYS A 33 -0.89 22.49 12.69
N ILE A 34 0.38 22.82 12.48
CA ILE A 34 1.46 21.83 12.30
C ILE A 34 2.65 22.16 13.19
N VAL A 35 3.14 21.13 13.87
CA VAL A 35 4.34 21.19 14.69
C VAL A 35 5.35 20.20 14.14
N VAL A 36 6.52 20.69 13.72
CA VAL A 36 7.64 19.83 13.30
C VAL A 36 8.65 19.77 14.43
N VAL A 37 9.01 18.56 14.83
CA VAL A 37 10.03 18.30 15.86
C VAL A 37 11.24 17.61 15.22
N ARG A 38 12.39 17.65 15.90
CA ARG A 38 13.66 17.07 15.42
C ARG A 38 14.13 17.63 14.08
N CYS A 39 14.07 18.96 13.93
CA CYS A 39 14.51 19.63 12.72
C CYS A 39 16.00 19.41 12.41
N GLU A 40 16.82 19.09 13.42
CA GLU A 40 18.23 18.73 13.29
C GLU A 40 18.47 17.44 12.50
N ASP A 41 17.53 16.50 12.53
CA ASP A 41 17.62 15.19 11.85
C ASP A 41 16.99 15.20 10.44
N ILE A 42 16.53 16.35 9.96
CA ILE A 42 16.04 16.52 8.59
C ILE A 42 17.21 16.31 7.61
N ALA A 43 16.93 15.69 6.47
CA ALA A 43 17.91 15.43 5.42
C ALA A 43 17.77 16.38 4.23
N ILE A 44 18.89 16.68 3.58
CA ILE A 44 19.00 17.36 2.29
C ILE A 44 19.70 16.40 1.33
N SER A 45 19.16 16.23 0.13
CA SER A 45 19.79 15.39 -0.88
C SER A 45 21.11 15.99 -1.39
N GLY A 46 22.06 15.12 -1.72
CA GLY A 46 23.39 15.50 -2.18
C GLY A 46 24.45 15.49 -1.08
N ASN A 47 25.70 15.57 -1.50
CA ASN A 47 26.84 15.53 -0.58
C ASN A 47 26.85 16.75 0.37
N PHE A 48 27.34 16.54 1.60
CA PHE A 48 27.50 17.56 2.64
C PHE A 48 28.22 18.81 2.13
N HIS A 49 29.36 18.64 1.45
CA HIS A 49 30.17 19.76 0.97
C HIS A 49 29.40 20.70 0.02
N ARG A 50 28.61 20.13 -0.89
CA ARG A 50 27.76 20.90 -1.81
C ARG A 50 26.70 21.71 -1.05
N SER A 51 26.07 21.10 -0.05
CA SER A 51 25.08 21.79 0.79
C SER A 51 25.71 22.90 1.63
N LYS A 52 26.93 22.69 2.16
CA LYS A 52 27.72 23.70 2.87
C LYS A 52 28.05 24.88 1.96
N LEU A 53 28.57 24.64 0.75
CA LEU A 53 28.87 25.71 -0.22
C LEU A 53 27.64 26.54 -0.60
N LYS A 54 26.49 25.88 -0.81
CA LYS A 54 25.22 26.58 -1.07
C LYS A 54 24.85 27.50 0.09
N PHE A 55 25.00 27.03 1.33
CA PHE A 55 24.69 27.84 2.50
C PHE A 55 25.70 28.98 2.69
N MET A 56 27.00 28.73 2.50
CA MET A 56 28.04 29.77 2.54
C MET A 56 27.83 30.85 1.49
N SER A 57 27.40 30.47 0.28
CA SER A 57 26.99 31.43 -0.75
C SER A 57 25.83 32.31 -0.28
N PHE A 58 24.85 31.73 0.42
CA PHE A 58 23.77 32.49 1.05
C PHE A 58 24.30 33.46 2.12
N LEU A 59 25.27 33.07 2.95
CA LEU A 59 25.84 33.95 3.99
C LEU A 59 26.51 35.20 3.45
N ARG A 60 27.12 35.10 2.26
CA ARG A 60 27.74 36.25 1.59
C ARG A 60 26.72 37.30 1.14
N LYS A 61 25.44 36.95 1.03
CA LYS A 61 24.37 37.89 0.67
C LYS A 61 24.05 38.79 1.86
N ARG A 62 24.55 40.02 1.85
CA ARG A 62 24.31 41.06 2.87
C ARG A 62 23.96 42.39 2.21
N CYS A 63 23.27 43.27 2.92
CA CYS A 63 23.11 44.65 2.49
C CYS A 63 24.46 45.37 2.72
N ASN A 64 25.00 45.99 1.66
CA ASN A 64 26.30 46.68 1.73
C ASN A 64 26.26 47.90 2.64
N VAL A 65 25.15 48.66 2.63
CA VAL A 65 25.01 49.91 3.40
C VAL A 65 24.87 49.63 4.90
N LYS A 66 23.92 48.78 5.30
CA LYS A 66 23.70 48.39 6.70
C LYS A 66 23.35 46.91 6.76
N PRO A 67 24.30 46.02 7.11
CA PRO A 67 24.06 44.58 7.14
C PRO A 67 22.85 44.16 7.98
N ALA A 68 22.55 44.89 9.06
CA ALA A 68 21.39 44.66 9.92
C ALA A 68 20.02 44.87 9.21
N ARG A 69 19.95 45.68 8.15
CA ARG A 69 18.73 45.82 7.32
C ARG A 69 18.60 44.72 6.25
N GLY A 70 19.66 43.93 6.05
CA GLY A 70 19.74 42.92 5.02
C GLY A 70 19.05 41.59 5.37
N PRO A 71 19.30 40.55 4.57
CA PRO A 71 18.78 39.21 4.84
C PRO A 71 19.34 38.63 6.13
N TYR A 72 18.46 38.15 7.01
CA TYR A 72 18.85 37.43 8.22
C TYR A 72 19.23 35.98 7.91
N HIS A 73 20.41 35.58 8.40
CA HIS A 73 20.95 34.24 8.20
C HIS A 73 20.76 33.35 9.43
N PHE A 74 19.60 32.73 9.57
CA PHE A 74 19.34 31.83 10.70
C PHE A 74 20.28 30.61 10.69
N ARG A 75 20.75 30.22 11.88
CA ARG A 75 21.68 29.09 12.08
C ARG A 75 21.00 27.81 12.57
N ALA A 76 19.99 27.94 13.43
CA ALA A 76 19.28 26.80 13.98
C ALA A 76 18.55 25.97 12.90
N PRO A 77 18.59 24.63 12.94
CA PRO A 77 17.90 23.76 11.98
C PRO A 77 16.41 24.07 11.85
N SER A 78 15.73 24.27 12.98
CA SER A 78 14.33 24.69 13.09
C SER A 78 14.03 25.97 12.30
N ARG A 79 14.91 26.97 12.40
CA ARG A 79 14.78 28.24 11.69
C ARG A 79 15.16 28.14 10.21
N ILE A 80 16.09 27.27 9.86
CA ILE A 80 16.38 26.94 8.45
C ILE A 80 15.14 26.34 7.81
N PHE A 81 14.52 25.35 8.45
CA PHE A 81 13.28 24.73 7.99
C PHE A 81 12.13 25.73 7.91
N TRP A 82 11.92 26.54 8.96
CA TRP A 82 10.90 27.60 8.97
C TRP A 82 11.09 28.59 7.81
N ARG A 83 12.34 28.97 7.50
CA ARG A 83 12.64 29.85 6.37
C ARG A 83 12.31 29.19 5.02
N THR A 84 12.56 27.89 4.87
CA THR A 84 12.17 27.13 3.68
C THR A 84 10.65 27.13 3.51
N VAL A 85 9.89 26.84 4.57
CA VAL A 85 8.41 26.87 4.51
C VAL A 85 7.89 28.28 4.24
N ARG A 86 8.43 29.30 4.90
CA ARG A 86 8.10 30.72 4.64
C ARG A 86 8.34 31.11 3.19
N GLY A 87 9.39 30.59 2.55
CA GLY A 87 9.69 30.83 1.14
C GLY A 87 8.65 30.22 0.18
N MET A 88 7.93 29.19 0.60
CA MET A 88 6.86 28.53 -0.15
C MET A 88 5.47 29.13 0.13
N LEU A 89 5.37 30.07 1.08
CA LEU A 89 4.14 30.76 1.44
C LEU A 89 4.14 32.21 0.92
N PRO A 90 2.97 32.77 0.54
CA PRO A 90 2.82 34.18 0.22
C PRO A 90 2.87 35.05 1.50
N HIS A 91 3.95 34.97 2.27
CA HIS A 91 4.11 35.50 3.62
C HIS A 91 4.05 37.04 3.75
N LYS A 92 3.98 37.76 2.63
CA LYS A 92 3.73 39.21 2.64
C LYS A 92 2.24 39.54 2.82
N THR A 93 1.33 38.66 2.41
CA THR A 93 -0.12 38.84 2.55
C THR A 93 -0.59 38.44 3.94
N HIS A 94 -1.76 38.95 4.36
CA HIS A 94 -2.36 38.58 5.64
C HIS A 94 -2.61 37.07 5.76
N ARG A 95 -3.17 36.46 4.70
CA ARG A 95 -3.39 35.00 4.63
C ARG A 95 -2.10 34.20 4.82
N GLY A 96 -1.01 34.62 4.16
CA GLY A 96 0.28 33.95 4.28
C GLY A 96 0.90 34.10 5.68
N LYS A 97 0.77 35.28 6.31
CA LYS A 97 1.20 35.50 7.70
C LYS A 97 0.42 34.61 8.66
N ALA A 98 -0.92 34.56 8.53
CA ALA A 98 -1.77 33.70 9.34
C ALA A 98 -1.42 32.22 9.18
N ALA A 99 -1.14 31.76 7.95
CA ALA A 99 -0.68 30.39 7.70
C ALA A 99 0.68 30.11 8.37
N LEU A 100 1.62 31.06 8.34
CA LEU A 100 2.94 30.88 8.95
C LEU A 100 2.88 30.83 10.48
N LEU A 101 1.92 31.53 11.11
CA LEU A 101 1.69 31.47 12.57
C LEU A 101 1.19 30.08 13.04
N ARG A 102 0.59 29.29 12.14
CA ARG A 102 0.15 27.91 12.43
C ARG A 102 1.30 26.90 12.47
N LEU A 103 2.50 27.28 12.02
CA LEU A 103 3.69 26.43 12.01
C LEU A 103 4.53 26.64 13.26
N LYS A 104 4.86 25.55 13.95
CA LYS A 104 5.92 25.51 14.97
C LYS A 104 7.01 24.53 14.52
N ALA A 105 8.27 24.88 14.73
CA ALA A 105 9.42 24.04 14.38
C ALA A 105 10.41 24.04 15.55
N PHE A 106 10.85 22.85 15.97
CA PHE A 106 11.73 22.67 17.13
C PHE A 106 12.92 21.77 16.80
N ASP A 107 14.05 22.10 17.41
CA ASP A 107 15.24 21.24 17.45
C ASP A 107 15.10 20.31 18.66
N GLY A 108 15.19 19.00 18.45
CA GLY A 108 14.78 17.97 19.41
C GLY A 108 13.26 17.88 19.59
N ILE A 109 12.81 17.22 20.66
CA ILE A 109 11.40 17.08 21.02
C ILE A 109 11.16 17.68 22.41
N PRO A 110 10.72 18.94 22.50
CA PRO A 110 10.41 19.56 23.78
C PRO A 110 9.06 19.08 24.33
N GLN A 111 8.87 19.24 25.64
CA GLN A 111 7.55 19.13 26.28
C GLN A 111 6.63 20.22 25.73
N PRO A 112 5.35 19.94 25.37
CA PRO A 112 4.54 18.74 25.63
C PRO A 112 4.54 17.68 24.50
N TYR A 113 5.39 17.81 23.46
CA TYR A 113 5.33 16.95 22.26
C TYR A 113 6.07 15.61 22.41
N ASP A 114 6.79 15.42 23.52
CA ASP A 114 7.55 14.21 23.84
C ASP A 114 6.62 13.01 24.09
N ARG A 115 5.48 13.23 24.73
CA ARG A 115 4.47 12.22 25.11
C ARG A 115 3.40 11.97 24.04
N VAL A 116 3.38 12.75 22.97
CA VAL A 116 2.35 12.65 21.93
C VAL A 116 2.87 11.84 20.74
N LYS A 117 1.98 11.08 20.08
CA LYS A 117 2.31 10.35 18.85
C LYS A 117 2.68 11.35 17.75
N ARG A 118 3.85 11.13 17.16
CA ARG A 118 4.36 11.90 16.02
C ARG A 118 4.06 11.15 14.74
N GLN A 119 3.65 11.88 13.71
CA GLN A 119 3.36 11.35 12.39
C GLN A 119 4.58 11.51 11.48
N VAL A 120 4.59 10.73 10.41
CA VAL A 120 5.60 10.76 9.35
C VAL A 120 4.86 10.99 8.04
N HIS A 121 5.47 11.73 7.12
CA HIS A 121 4.90 11.93 5.79
C HIS A 121 5.64 11.06 4.76
N PRO A 122 5.05 9.94 4.28
CA PRO A 122 5.75 8.97 3.44
C PRO A 122 6.39 9.56 2.18
N ALA A 123 5.69 10.46 1.47
CA ALA A 123 6.22 11.04 0.23
C ALA A 123 7.46 11.93 0.44
N ALA A 124 7.70 12.38 1.67
CA ALA A 124 8.85 13.19 2.05
C ALA A 124 9.96 12.38 2.75
N LEU A 125 9.73 11.12 3.10
CA LEU A 125 10.76 10.27 3.69
C LEU A 125 11.92 10.04 2.70
N ARG A 126 13.14 10.29 3.16
CA ARG A 126 14.37 10.10 2.37
C ARG A 126 14.48 8.68 1.82
N HIS A 127 14.15 7.67 2.63
CA HIS A 127 14.28 6.26 2.25
C HIS A 127 13.38 5.88 1.07
N LEU A 128 12.20 6.49 0.95
CA LEU A 128 11.26 6.26 -0.15
C LEU A 128 11.55 7.19 -1.34
N ALA A 129 11.95 8.42 -1.05
CA ALA A 129 12.14 9.47 -2.04
C ALA A 129 13.48 9.44 -2.78
N LEU A 130 14.53 8.89 -2.16
CA LEU A 130 15.91 8.93 -2.66
C LEU A 130 16.38 7.52 -3.00
N LYS A 131 17.01 7.35 -4.17
CA LYS A 131 17.60 6.07 -4.57
C LYS A 131 18.62 5.59 -3.52
N PRO A 132 18.66 4.27 -3.22
CA PRO A 132 19.72 3.68 -2.40
C PRO A 132 21.11 4.07 -2.94
N ARG A 133 22.09 4.25 -2.05
CA ARG A 133 23.48 4.71 -2.33
C ARG A 133 23.68 6.20 -2.65
N ARG A 134 22.63 7.01 -2.79
CA ARG A 134 22.81 8.47 -2.98
C ARG A 134 23.18 9.16 -1.66
N LYS A 135 24.26 9.94 -1.67
CA LYS A 135 24.71 10.75 -0.52
C LYS A 135 23.66 11.79 -0.14
N TYR A 136 23.55 12.05 1.15
CA TYR A 136 22.71 13.07 1.74
C TYR A 136 23.45 13.80 2.85
N CYS A 137 22.89 14.91 3.30
CA CYS A 137 23.41 15.77 4.35
C CYS A 137 22.32 15.99 5.40
N THR A 138 22.65 15.86 6.69
CA THR A 138 21.71 16.19 7.76
C THR A 138 21.77 17.69 8.07
N VAL A 139 20.62 18.33 8.25
CA VAL A 139 20.51 19.77 8.52
C VAL A 139 21.25 20.13 9.82
N GLY A 140 21.23 19.27 10.85
CA GLY A 140 21.96 19.51 12.10
C GLY A 140 23.47 19.64 11.92
N ARG A 141 24.08 18.78 11.07
CA ARG A 141 25.51 18.89 10.74
C ARG A 141 25.79 20.18 9.97
N LEU A 142 24.96 20.50 8.97
CA LEU A 142 25.08 21.74 8.20
C LEU A 142 24.98 22.98 9.09
N ALA A 143 23.98 23.01 9.97
CA ALA A 143 23.69 24.11 10.89
C ALA A 143 24.86 24.37 11.84
N HIS A 144 25.44 23.31 12.41
CA HIS A 144 26.59 23.44 13.31
C HIS A 144 27.78 24.10 12.62
N GLU A 145 28.11 23.65 11.42
CA GLU A 145 29.24 24.13 10.62
C GLU A 145 29.10 25.57 10.11
N VAL A 146 27.90 26.13 10.18
CA VAL A 146 27.63 27.53 9.82
C VAL A 146 27.44 28.43 11.04
N GLY A 147 27.49 27.87 12.27
CA GLY A 147 27.46 28.62 13.53
C GLY A 147 26.30 28.30 14.47
N TRP A 148 25.68 27.12 14.39
CA TRP A 148 24.70 26.68 15.39
C TRP A 148 25.41 26.06 16.61
N GLN A 149 25.31 26.76 17.75
CA GLN A 149 26.04 26.44 18.99
C GLN A 149 25.36 25.34 19.85
N TYR A 150 24.05 25.14 19.71
CA TYR A 150 23.28 24.30 20.63
C TYR A 150 23.20 22.82 20.24
N ARG A 151 24.01 22.36 19.27
CA ARG A 151 24.00 20.96 18.78
C ARG A 151 24.17 19.97 19.94
N ASP A 152 25.20 20.18 20.76
CA ASP A 152 25.58 19.22 21.79
C ASP A 152 24.61 19.27 22.97
N VAL A 153 24.03 20.44 23.28
CA VAL A 153 22.96 20.61 24.26
C VAL A 153 21.70 19.83 23.85
N VAL A 154 21.27 19.98 22.59
CA VAL A 154 20.11 19.24 22.07
C VAL A 154 20.38 17.74 22.05
N ALA A 155 21.58 17.31 21.68
CA ALA A 155 21.96 15.89 21.72
C ALA A 155 21.87 15.29 23.13
N LYS A 156 22.35 16.02 24.16
CA LYS A 156 22.24 15.61 25.57
C LYS A 156 20.79 15.49 26.04
N LEU A 157 19.93 16.46 25.68
CA LEU A 157 18.52 16.44 26.04
C LEU A 157 17.75 15.31 25.33
N GLU A 158 18.04 15.07 24.04
CA GLU A 158 17.45 13.97 23.28
C GLU A 158 17.88 12.60 23.82
N ALA A 159 19.13 12.45 24.29
CA ALA A 159 19.58 11.23 24.97
C ALA A 159 18.76 10.97 26.24
N LYS A 160 18.58 11.98 27.09
CA LYS A 160 17.73 11.90 28.30
C LYS A 160 16.27 11.55 27.95
N ARG A 161 15.73 12.13 26.88
CA ARG A 161 14.36 11.84 26.41
C ARG A 161 14.22 10.39 25.91
N LYS A 162 15.20 9.88 25.16
CA LYS A 162 15.20 8.50 24.63
C LYS A 162 15.22 7.47 25.76
N LEU A 163 15.99 7.71 26.83
CA LEU A 163 15.98 6.84 28.02
C LEU A 163 14.58 6.77 28.65
N LYS A 164 13.93 7.92 28.89
CA LYS A 164 12.55 7.97 29.39
C LYS A 164 11.56 7.26 28.46
N SER A 165 11.72 7.45 27.15
CA SER A 165 10.87 6.82 26.14
C SER A 165 11.05 5.30 26.08
N ALA A 166 12.26 4.79 26.34
CA ALA A 166 12.54 3.35 26.39
C ALA A 166 11.87 2.69 27.60
N ALA A 167 11.99 3.32 28.79
CA ALA A 167 11.30 2.86 30.00
C ALA A 167 9.76 2.84 29.81
N PHE A 168 9.21 3.91 29.22
CA PHE A 168 7.78 3.95 28.86
C PHE A 168 7.39 2.82 27.89
N TYR A 169 8.22 2.55 26.89
CA TYR A 169 7.94 1.50 25.91
C TYR A 169 7.96 0.10 26.53
N GLN A 170 8.90 -0.19 27.43
CA GLN A 170 8.93 -1.44 28.18
C GLN A 170 7.65 -1.64 28.99
N HIS A 171 7.22 -0.61 29.73
CA HIS A 171 5.96 -0.64 30.47
C HIS A 171 4.74 -0.83 29.55
N LYS A 172 4.71 -0.13 28.41
CA LYS A 172 3.64 -0.29 27.40
C LYS A 172 3.61 -1.71 26.83
N LYS A 173 4.77 -2.31 26.57
CA LYS A 173 4.88 -3.69 26.06
C LYS A 173 4.37 -4.70 27.09
N MET A 174 4.74 -4.55 28.37
CA MET A 174 4.22 -5.39 29.45
C MET A 174 2.70 -5.26 29.58
N LYS A 175 2.17 -4.03 29.57
CA LYS A 175 0.70 -3.80 29.60
C LYS A 175 -0.01 -4.42 28.40
N SER A 176 0.58 -4.32 27.20
CA SER A 176 0.02 -4.94 25.99
C SER A 176 0.00 -6.46 26.09
N LYS A 177 1.04 -7.08 26.67
CA LYS A 177 1.10 -8.52 26.90
C LYS A 177 0.04 -8.98 27.91
N LEU A 178 -0.10 -8.27 29.03
CA LEU A 178 -1.16 -8.56 30.01
C LEU A 178 -2.56 -8.41 29.39
N LEU A 179 -2.75 -7.42 28.52
CA LEU A 179 -4.00 -7.23 27.80
C LEU A 179 -4.27 -8.40 26.85
N THR A 180 -3.28 -8.86 26.08
CA THR A 180 -3.48 -10.02 25.19
C THR A 180 -3.73 -11.31 25.96
N GLU A 181 -3.09 -11.51 27.12
CA GLU A 181 -3.38 -12.62 28.03
C GLU A 181 -4.81 -12.53 28.59
N ALA A 182 -5.25 -11.35 29.02
CA ALA A 182 -6.61 -11.12 29.50
C ALA A 182 -7.67 -11.36 28.41
N LEU A 183 -7.42 -10.92 27.16
CA LEU A 183 -8.33 -11.18 26.05
C LEU A 183 -8.48 -12.68 25.74
N LYS A 184 -7.42 -13.49 25.97
CA LYS A 184 -7.47 -14.94 25.74
C LYS A 184 -8.28 -15.70 26.80
N SER A 185 -8.56 -15.08 27.94
CA SER A 185 -9.34 -15.70 29.02
C SER A 185 -10.74 -16.10 28.55
N GLU A 186 -11.24 -17.22 29.08
CA GLU A 186 -12.55 -17.76 28.72
C GLU A 186 -13.70 -16.81 29.04
N VAL A 187 -13.52 -15.98 30.09
CA VAL A 187 -14.47 -14.94 30.49
C VAL A 187 -14.71 -13.93 29.35
N VAL A 188 -13.65 -13.52 28.66
CA VAL A 188 -13.77 -12.55 27.55
C VAL A 188 -14.32 -13.23 26.30
N LYS A 189 -13.87 -14.45 26.00
CA LYS A 189 -14.34 -15.22 24.82
C LYS A 189 -15.83 -15.53 24.88
N ASN A 190 -16.33 -15.91 26.05
CA ASN A 190 -17.73 -16.30 26.24
C ASN A 190 -18.66 -15.10 26.49
N SER A 191 -18.10 -13.88 26.49
CA SER A 191 -18.86 -12.65 26.71
C SER A 191 -19.89 -12.40 25.60
N PRO A 192 -21.11 -11.94 25.92
CA PRO A 192 -22.11 -11.57 24.92
C PRO A 192 -21.62 -10.45 23.99
N TYR A 193 -20.73 -9.58 24.48
CA TYR A 193 -20.13 -8.51 23.68
C TYR A 193 -19.19 -9.03 22.60
N GLN A 194 -18.52 -10.17 22.82
CA GLN A 194 -17.59 -10.73 21.83
C GLN A 194 -18.34 -11.17 20.58
N LYS A 195 -19.48 -11.86 20.75
CA LYS A 195 -20.36 -12.27 19.64
C LYS A 195 -20.90 -11.07 18.85
N LEU A 196 -21.22 -9.98 19.54
CA LEU A 196 -21.66 -8.73 18.90
C LEU A 196 -20.53 -8.09 18.08
N ILE A 197 -19.33 -8.00 18.62
CA ILE A 197 -18.15 -7.43 17.94
C ILE A 197 -17.80 -8.26 16.69
N GLU A 198 -17.89 -9.58 16.78
CA GLU A 198 -17.71 -10.51 15.66
C GLU A 198 -18.79 -10.37 14.60
N SER A 199 -20.05 -10.10 14.99
CA SER A 199 -21.13 -9.84 14.03
C SER A 199 -20.87 -8.58 13.18
N TYR A 200 -20.13 -7.62 13.70
CA TYR A 200 -19.65 -6.44 12.98
C TYR A 200 -18.36 -6.69 12.19
N GLY A 201 -17.82 -7.92 12.20
CA GLY A 201 -16.62 -8.31 11.45
C GLY A 201 -15.30 -7.88 12.10
N TYR A 202 -15.31 -7.55 13.41
CA TYR A 202 -14.09 -7.28 14.18
C TYR A 202 -13.71 -8.53 14.98
N HIS A 203 -12.45 -8.97 14.87
CA HIS A 203 -11.90 -10.06 15.69
C HIS A 203 -10.85 -9.48 16.63
N LEU A 204 -11.07 -9.60 17.93
CA LEU A 204 -10.16 -9.09 18.97
C LEU A 204 -8.95 -10.02 19.23
N LEU A 205 -8.96 -11.24 18.68
CA LEU A 205 -8.05 -12.33 19.05
C LEU A 205 -7.19 -12.90 17.92
N ASP A 206 -7.38 -12.49 16.67
CA ASP A 206 -6.64 -13.08 15.55
C ASP A 206 -5.40 -12.25 15.18
N GLU A 207 -4.25 -12.69 15.71
CA GLU A 207 -2.91 -12.40 15.15
C GLU A 207 -2.53 -13.34 13.99
N LYS A 208 -3.43 -14.27 13.59
CA LYS A 208 -3.24 -15.03 12.36
C LYS A 208 -3.78 -14.19 11.21
N ALA A 209 -2.87 -13.69 10.38
CA ALA A 209 -3.20 -13.35 9.00
C ALA A 209 -4.02 -14.52 8.44
N PHE A 210 -5.23 -14.22 7.98
CA PHE A 210 -6.04 -15.18 7.27
C PHE A 210 -5.21 -15.69 6.08
N ASP A 211 -4.98 -17.00 5.98
CA ASP A 211 -4.53 -17.61 4.73
C ASP A 211 -5.72 -17.45 3.77
N CYS A 212 -5.76 -16.32 3.05
CA CYS A 212 -6.92 -15.93 2.27
C CYS A 212 -7.10 -16.87 1.06
N ASN A 213 -6.11 -17.70 0.71
CA ASN A 213 -6.08 -18.51 -0.51
C ASN A 213 -6.50 -17.70 -1.76
N ILE A 214 -6.14 -16.41 -1.80
CA ILE A 214 -6.45 -15.49 -2.90
C ILE A 214 -5.23 -15.38 -3.81
N ILE A 215 -5.44 -15.75 -5.08
CA ILE A 215 -4.49 -15.55 -6.18
C ILE A 215 -5.00 -14.39 -7.04
N VAL A 216 -4.22 -13.31 -7.13
CA VAL A 216 -4.57 -12.16 -7.97
C VAL A 216 -3.72 -12.16 -9.23
N ILE A 217 -4.35 -12.17 -10.40
CA ILE A 217 -3.69 -11.99 -11.70
C ILE A 217 -3.91 -10.56 -12.16
N LYS A 218 -2.86 -9.76 -12.15
CA LYS A 218 -2.88 -8.37 -12.62
C LYS A 218 -2.26 -8.28 -14.01
N CYS A 219 -3.03 -7.79 -14.97
CA CYS A 219 -2.55 -7.50 -16.31
C CYS A 219 -2.14 -6.03 -16.39
N ASP A 220 -0.88 -5.79 -16.73
CA ASP A 220 -0.38 -4.49 -17.15
C ASP A 220 -0.38 -4.43 -18.69
N ASP A 221 -0.72 -3.25 -19.23
CA ASP A 221 -0.83 -2.97 -20.68
C ASP A 221 -1.91 -3.82 -21.39
N LEU A 222 -1.86 -3.96 -22.73
CA LEU A 222 -2.78 -4.77 -23.54
C LEU A 222 -2.51 -6.30 -23.41
N SER A 223 -2.11 -6.77 -22.23
CA SER A 223 -1.85 -8.19 -21.97
C SER A 223 -3.15 -8.92 -21.60
N SER A 224 -3.29 -10.18 -22.05
CA SER A 224 -4.46 -11.00 -21.79
C SER A 224 -4.18 -12.03 -20.70
N PRO A 225 -5.03 -12.16 -19.66
CA PRO A 225 -4.88 -13.20 -18.63
C PRO A 225 -5.38 -14.58 -19.09
N ALA A 226 -5.96 -14.69 -20.30
CA ALA A 226 -6.67 -15.88 -20.76
C ALA A 226 -5.86 -17.17 -20.64
N PHE A 227 -4.58 -17.12 -21.03
CA PHE A 227 -3.73 -18.30 -21.06
C PHE A 227 -3.46 -18.83 -19.65
N LEU A 228 -3.22 -17.95 -18.66
CA LEU A 228 -3.02 -18.36 -17.27
C LEU A 228 -4.30 -18.93 -16.67
N GLN A 229 -5.45 -18.28 -16.90
CA GLN A 229 -6.74 -18.77 -16.45
C GLN A 229 -6.99 -20.19 -16.99
N LEU A 230 -6.71 -20.43 -18.27
CA LEU A 230 -6.84 -21.75 -18.89
C LEU A 230 -5.84 -22.77 -18.32
N CYS A 231 -4.59 -22.39 -18.07
CA CYS A 231 -3.63 -23.27 -17.41
C CYS A 231 -4.06 -23.66 -15.99
N ILE A 232 -4.65 -22.74 -15.23
CA ILE A 232 -5.20 -23.02 -13.89
C ILE A 232 -6.39 -23.97 -13.99
N VAL A 233 -7.28 -23.76 -14.96
CA VAL A 233 -8.42 -24.66 -15.22
C VAL A 233 -7.92 -26.06 -15.59
N ASP A 234 -6.96 -26.18 -16.50
CA ASP A 234 -6.38 -27.47 -16.90
C ASP A 234 -5.73 -28.20 -15.71
N TYR A 235 -4.98 -27.47 -14.87
CA TYR A 235 -4.41 -28.01 -13.64
C TYR A 235 -5.49 -28.55 -12.69
N ALA A 236 -6.53 -27.76 -12.43
CA ALA A 236 -7.62 -28.14 -11.53
C ALA A 236 -8.38 -29.36 -12.07
N LEU A 237 -8.65 -29.40 -13.38
CA LEU A 237 -9.31 -30.54 -14.02
C LEU A 237 -8.46 -31.82 -13.96
N LYS A 238 -7.14 -31.72 -14.18
CA LYS A 238 -6.20 -32.85 -14.03
C LYS A 238 -6.12 -33.38 -12.59
N LYS A 239 -6.28 -32.49 -11.61
CA LYS A 239 -6.36 -32.83 -10.18
C LYS A 239 -7.76 -33.26 -9.75
N ASN A 240 -8.70 -33.40 -10.68
CA ASN A 240 -10.08 -33.82 -10.43
C ASN A 240 -10.85 -32.86 -9.49
N MET A 241 -10.45 -31.59 -9.43
CA MET A 241 -11.06 -30.54 -8.63
C MET A 241 -12.22 -29.88 -9.37
N LYS A 242 -13.17 -29.32 -8.63
CA LYS A 242 -14.28 -28.56 -9.22
C LYS A 242 -13.86 -27.12 -9.49
N VAL A 243 -14.30 -26.59 -10.62
CA VAL A 243 -13.97 -25.23 -11.06
C VAL A 243 -15.23 -24.46 -11.38
N VAL A 244 -15.45 -23.35 -10.69
CA VAL A 244 -16.51 -22.38 -10.99
C VAL A 244 -15.86 -21.19 -11.68
N TYR A 245 -16.07 -21.06 -12.99
CA TYR A 245 -15.54 -19.97 -13.79
C TYR A 245 -16.62 -18.91 -14.02
N ILE A 246 -16.41 -17.72 -13.48
CA ILE A 246 -17.34 -16.59 -13.56
C ILE A 246 -16.76 -15.57 -14.53
N SER A 247 -17.44 -15.37 -15.66
CA SER A 247 -16.97 -14.54 -16.75
C SER A 247 -17.77 -13.25 -16.89
N ALA A 248 -17.11 -12.10 -16.80
CA ALA A 248 -17.72 -10.81 -17.15
C ALA A 248 -17.61 -10.47 -18.65
N THR A 249 -16.59 -10.97 -19.33
CA THR A 249 -16.22 -10.48 -20.69
C THR A 249 -16.28 -11.55 -21.78
N ARG A 250 -16.15 -12.84 -21.44
CA ARG A 250 -16.06 -13.92 -22.43
C ARG A 250 -17.29 -14.80 -22.44
N SER A 251 -17.75 -15.17 -23.63
CA SER A 251 -18.78 -16.21 -23.82
C SER A 251 -18.19 -17.61 -23.63
N MET A 252 -19.04 -18.56 -23.25
CA MET A 252 -18.65 -19.97 -23.12
C MET A 252 -18.14 -20.55 -24.46
N LEU A 253 -18.69 -20.10 -25.59
CA LEU A 253 -18.22 -20.50 -26.91
C LEU A 253 -16.77 -20.05 -27.14
N ALA A 254 -16.46 -18.79 -26.85
CA ALA A 254 -15.11 -18.25 -26.97
C ALA A 254 -14.13 -18.99 -26.04
N PHE A 255 -14.55 -19.29 -24.81
CA PHE A 255 -13.75 -20.06 -23.86
C PHE A 255 -13.44 -21.47 -24.39
N LYS A 256 -14.44 -22.19 -24.89
CA LYS A 256 -14.28 -23.53 -25.50
C LYS A 256 -13.32 -23.51 -26.69
N THR A 257 -13.44 -22.52 -27.56
CA THR A 257 -12.56 -22.39 -28.74
C THR A 257 -11.10 -22.24 -28.32
N VAL A 258 -10.80 -21.43 -27.31
CA VAL A 258 -9.41 -21.25 -26.84
C VAL A 258 -8.92 -22.49 -26.08
N ALA A 259 -9.78 -23.12 -25.28
CA ALA A 259 -9.45 -24.39 -24.61
C ALA A 259 -9.10 -25.50 -25.61
N ASN A 260 -9.86 -25.63 -26.70
CA ASN A 260 -9.59 -26.59 -27.77
C ASN A 260 -8.27 -26.29 -28.49
N LYS A 261 -7.95 -25.02 -28.75
CA LYS A 261 -6.65 -24.62 -29.33
C LYS A 261 -5.48 -25.00 -28.43
N MET A 262 -5.65 -24.89 -27.11
CA MET A 262 -4.67 -25.29 -26.09
C MET A 262 -4.72 -26.80 -25.75
N MET A 263 -5.53 -27.60 -26.46
CA MET A 263 -5.71 -29.04 -26.23
C MET A 263 -6.18 -29.42 -24.81
N ILE A 264 -6.93 -28.53 -24.15
CA ILE A 264 -7.47 -28.75 -22.80
C ILE A 264 -8.79 -29.52 -22.90
N ARG A 265 -8.86 -30.68 -22.23
CA ARG A 265 -10.10 -31.48 -22.16
C ARG A 265 -11.00 -30.92 -21.06
N LEU A 266 -12.06 -30.22 -21.46
CA LEU A 266 -13.07 -29.71 -20.52
C LEU A 266 -13.95 -30.86 -20.02
N SER A 267 -14.04 -31.03 -18.70
CA SER A 267 -14.91 -32.03 -18.06
C SER A 267 -16.17 -31.39 -17.48
N GLY A 268 -17.16 -32.21 -17.10
CA GLY A 268 -18.39 -31.75 -16.45
C GLY A 268 -18.19 -31.08 -15.08
N LYS A 269 -16.97 -31.13 -14.51
CA LYS A 269 -16.59 -30.45 -13.26
C LYS A 269 -16.32 -28.96 -13.43
N LEU A 270 -16.19 -28.48 -14.66
CA LEU A 270 -16.15 -27.05 -14.96
C LEU A 270 -17.59 -26.51 -15.08
N LYS A 271 -17.94 -25.58 -14.20
CA LYS A 271 -19.18 -24.80 -14.29
C LYS A 271 -18.85 -23.40 -14.78
N PHE A 272 -19.45 -22.98 -15.88
CA PHE A 272 -19.24 -21.67 -16.48
C PHE A 272 -20.46 -20.79 -16.23
N LEU A 273 -20.23 -19.65 -15.58
CA LEU A 273 -21.21 -18.70 -15.09
C LEU A 273 -20.98 -17.37 -15.81
N LEU A 274 -22.00 -16.87 -16.50
CA LEU A 274 -21.92 -15.60 -17.24
C LEU A 274 -22.49 -14.47 -16.39
N MET A 275 -21.78 -13.35 -16.30
CA MET A 275 -22.24 -12.21 -15.50
C MET A 275 -23.64 -11.73 -15.91
N SER A 276 -23.97 -11.79 -17.20
CA SER A 276 -25.30 -11.46 -17.73
C SER A 276 -26.44 -12.29 -17.13
N GLN A 277 -26.16 -13.46 -16.53
CA GLN A 277 -27.15 -14.29 -15.86
C GLN A 277 -27.45 -13.81 -14.43
N PHE A 278 -26.58 -12.97 -13.86
CA PHE A 278 -26.69 -12.45 -12.49
C PHE A 278 -27.24 -11.03 -12.41
N LEU A 279 -27.48 -10.40 -13.56
CA LEU A 279 -28.19 -9.14 -13.63
C LEU A 279 -29.70 -9.45 -13.57
N PRO A 280 -30.41 -9.14 -12.46
CA PRO A 280 -31.86 -9.22 -12.45
C PRO A 280 -32.41 -8.30 -13.56
N ASN A 281 -33.62 -8.55 -14.03
CA ASN A 281 -34.28 -7.85 -15.15
C ASN A 281 -34.39 -6.30 -14.94
N GLY A 282 -33.28 -5.57 -15.09
CA GLY A 282 -33.14 -4.14 -14.85
C GLY A 282 -31.76 -3.79 -14.25
N PHE A 283 -31.15 -2.70 -14.75
CA PHE A 283 -29.94 -2.11 -14.16
C PHE A 283 -30.27 -1.55 -12.77
N ILE A 284 -30.15 -2.37 -11.73
CA ILE A 284 -30.28 -1.90 -10.35
C ILE A 284 -28.93 -1.28 -9.96
N ASN A 285 -28.93 0.02 -9.65
CA ASN A 285 -27.85 0.63 -8.86
C ASN A 285 -27.90 -0.03 -7.48
N ASP A 286 -27.03 -1.01 -7.22
CA ASP A 286 -27.07 -1.83 -6.03
C ASP A 286 -26.50 -1.06 -4.83
N ASN A 287 -27.35 -0.30 -4.15
CA ASN A 287 -27.03 0.31 -2.87
C ASN A 287 -27.04 -0.72 -1.72
N ASP A 288 -27.59 -1.93 -1.92
CA ASP A 288 -28.00 -2.85 -0.84
C ASP A 288 -27.30 -4.24 -0.85
N ASN A 289 -26.20 -4.45 -1.59
CA ASN A 289 -25.48 -5.74 -1.72
C ASN A 289 -26.25 -6.90 -2.35
N THR A 290 -27.35 -6.63 -3.04
CA THR A 290 -28.23 -7.65 -3.59
C THR A 290 -27.53 -8.50 -4.66
N PHE A 291 -26.69 -7.90 -5.50
CA PHE A 291 -25.92 -8.58 -6.54
C PHE A 291 -24.91 -9.57 -5.97
N PHE A 292 -24.10 -9.15 -4.99
CA PHE A 292 -23.10 -10.03 -4.37
C PHE A 292 -23.73 -11.13 -3.52
N ALA A 293 -24.91 -10.89 -2.93
CA ALA A 293 -25.67 -11.92 -2.24
C ALA A 293 -26.20 -12.98 -3.24
N TYR A 294 -26.80 -12.55 -4.34
CA TYR A 294 -27.30 -13.47 -5.38
C TYR A 294 -26.17 -14.26 -6.05
N LEU A 295 -25.05 -13.60 -6.36
CA LEU A 295 -23.86 -14.27 -6.90
C LEU A 295 -23.36 -15.36 -5.96
N LEU A 296 -23.37 -15.10 -4.65
CA LEU A 296 -22.94 -16.04 -3.63
C LEU A 296 -23.90 -17.24 -3.52
N GLU A 297 -25.22 -17.03 -3.63
CA GLU A 297 -26.19 -18.12 -3.71
C GLU A 297 -26.02 -18.98 -4.96
N GLU A 298 -25.76 -18.37 -6.11
CA GLU A 298 -25.60 -19.13 -7.35
C GLU A 298 -24.30 -19.93 -7.38
N ILE A 299 -23.21 -19.36 -6.85
CA ILE A 299 -21.96 -20.10 -6.62
C ILE A 299 -22.23 -21.32 -5.71
N ASN A 300 -23.04 -21.15 -4.65
CA ASN A 300 -23.38 -22.25 -3.74
C ASN A 300 -24.08 -23.41 -4.45
N LYS A 301 -25.06 -23.12 -5.31
CA LYS A 301 -25.77 -24.16 -6.07
C LYS A 301 -24.83 -25.01 -6.94
N GLN A 302 -23.70 -24.43 -7.33
CA GLN A 302 -22.71 -25.13 -8.15
C GLN A 302 -21.72 -25.96 -7.33
N ILE A 303 -21.75 -25.94 -5.99
CA ILE A 303 -20.80 -26.67 -5.12
C ILE A 303 -21.51 -27.83 -4.42
N ASP A 304 -21.00 -29.06 -4.59
CA ASP A 304 -21.62 -30.25 -4.01
C ASP A 304 -21.09 -30.49 -2.58
N GLU A 305 -21.83 -31.22 -1.74
CA GLU A 305 -21.43 -31.49 -0.35
C GLU A 305 -20.16 -32.33 -0.21
N ASN A 306 -19.81 -33.10 -1.25
CA ASN A 306 -18.63 -33.97 -1.27
C ASN A 306 -17.34 -33.26 -1.75
N ASP A 307 -17.45 -32.02 -2.23
CA ASP A 307 -16.29 -31.25 -2.71
C ASP A 307 -15.44 -30.80 -1.50
N LYS A 308 -14.16 -31.18 -1.47
CA LYS A 308 -13.21 -30.75 -0.42
C LYS A 308 -12.43 -29.49 -0.81
N GLU A 309 -12.14 -29.34 -2.10
CA GLU A 309 -11.42 -28.19 -2.66
C GLU A 309 -12.09 -27.68 -3.93
N VAL A 310 -12.31 -26.37 -4.02
CA VAL A 310 -12.96 -25.71 -5.17
C VAL A 310 -12.13 -24.52 -5.63
N PHE A 311 -11.91 -24.42 -6.95
CA PHE A 311 -11.38 -23.22 -7.59
C PHE A 311 -12.51 -22.32 -8.06
N ILE A 312 -12.50 -21.07 -7.60
CA ILE A 312 -13.40 -20.03 -8.11
C ILE A 312 -12.57 -19.02 -8.89
N ILE A 313 -12.85 -18.88 -10.19
CA ILE A 313 -12.10 -18.00 -11.08
C ILE A 313 -13.03 -16.89 -11.58
N CYS A 314 -12.72 -15.64 -11.23
CA CYS A 314 -13.45 -14.47 -11.71
C CYS A 314 -12.65 -13.74 -12.79
N ASP A 315 -13.18 -13.71 -14.02
CA ASP A 315 -12.57 -13.00 -15.15
C ASP A 315 -12.96 -11.51 -15.14
N ASN A 316 -11.95 -10.64 -15.10
CA ASN A 316 -12.06 -9.19 -15.04
C ASN A 316 -12.92 -8.71 -13.86
N PHE A 317 -12.46 -8.98 -12.64
CA PHE A 317 -13.15 -8.66 -11.39
C PHE A 317 -13.45 -7.16 -11.21
N ALA A 318 -12.73 -6.28 -11.91
CA ALA A 318 -13.03 -4.85 -11.96
C ALA A 318 -14.48 -4.55 -12.36
N VAL A 319 -15.03 -5.30 -13.32
CA VAL A 319 -16.43 -5.12 -13.77
C VAL A 319 -17.41 -5.42 -12.64
N PHE A 320 -17.11 -6.38 -11.77
CA PHE A 320 -17.94 -6.69 -10.59
C PHE A 320 -17.84 -5.57 -9.53
N CYS A 321 -16.70 -4.87 -9.47
CA CYS A 321 -16.49 -3.75 -8.56
C CYS A 321 -17.33 -2.54 -8.96
N ASP A 322 -17.54 -2.31 -10.26
CA ASP A 322 -18.30 -1.18 -10.80
C ASP A 322 -19.78 -1.20 -10.39
N PHE A 323 -20.32 -2.38 -10.05
CA PHE A 323 -21.69 -2.52 -9.55
C PHE A 323 -21.86 -2.09 -8.08
N THR A 324 -20.79 -1.70 -7.39
CA THR A 324 -20.85 -1.29 -5.98
C THR A 324 -20.29 0.09 -5.71
N SER A 325 -21.05 0.85 -4.93
CA SER A 325 -20.67 2.19 -4.47
C SER A 325 -19.60 2.17 -3.35
N THR A 326 -19.46 1.05 -2.63
CA THR A 326 -18.62 0.94 -1.43
C THR A 326 -17.66 -0.25 -1.47
N SER A 327 -16.36 -0.01 -1.25
CA SER A 327 -15.32 -1.04 -1.24
C SER A 327 -15.44 -2.07 -0.11
N SER A 328 -16.16 -1.75 0.97
CA SER A 328 -16.43 -2.67 2.09
C SER A 328 -17.25 -3.88 1.66
N HIS A 329 -18.13 -3.71 0.68
CA HIS A 329 -19.03 -4.76 0.21
C HIS A 329 -18.28 -5.88 -0.51
N ILE A 330 -17.26 -5.51 -1.29
CA ILE A 330 -16.39 -6.45 -1.98
C ILE A 330 -15.57 -7.29 -0.99
N LEU A 331 -15.02 -6.64 0.04
CA LEU A 331 -14.30 -7.35 1.10
C LEU A 331 -15.23 -8.27 1.89
N THR A 332 -16.47 -7.84 2.15
CA THR A 332 -17.49 -8.65 2.81
C THR A 332 -17.88 -9.85 1.96
N PHE A 333 -18.04 -9.69 0.65
CA PHE A 333 -18.31 -10.78 -0.29
C PHE A 333 -17.18 -11.81 -0.29
N ILE A 334 -15.92 -11.38 -0.45
CA ILE A 334 -14.75 -12.29 -0.43
C ILE A 334 -14.68 -13.07 0.89
N ARG A 335 -14.90 -12.39 2.02
CA ARG A 335 -14.92 -13.03 3.35
C ARG A 335 -16.06 -14.05 3.49
N ARG A 336 -17.27 -13.70 3.06
CA ARG A 336 -18.42 -14.62 3.08
C ARG A 336 -18.19 -15.83 2.18
N LEU A 337 -17.55 -15.62 1.04
CA LEU A 337 -17.19 -16.68 0.11
C LEU A 337 -16.13 -17.61 0.70
N GLN A 338 -15.16 -17.12 1.47
CA GLN A 338 -14.18 -17.99 2.16
C GLN A 338 -14.77 -18.71 3.38
N GLN A 339 -15.73 -18.09 4.07
CA GLN A 339 -16.41 -18.66 5.24
C GLN A 339 -17.57 -19.59 4.87
N PHE A 340 -17.73 -19.88 3.57
CA PHE A 340 -18.92 -20.50 3.00
C PHE A 340 -19.27 -21.86 3.63
N ARG A 341 -18.27 -22.73 3.85
CA ARG A 341 -18.41 -24.00 4.60
C ARG A 341 -17.10 -24.30 5.34
N LYS A 342 -17.20 -24.69 6.62
CA LYS A 342 -16.03 -24.95 7.49
C LYS A 342 -15.08 -26.05 6.99
N ASN A 343 -15.55 -26.96 6.14
CA ASN A 343 -14.78 -28.12 5.63
C ASN A 343 -14.40 -28.00 4.14
N LEU A 344 -14.61 -26.83 3.53
CA LEU A 344 -14.37 -26.59 2.10
C LEU A 344 -13.22 -25.59 1.94
N GLU A 345 -12.15 -26.00 1.26
CA GLU A 345 -11.06 -25.08 0.92
C GLU A 345 -11.35 -24.42 -0.43
N ILE A 346 -11.54 -23.09 -0.42
CA ILE A 346 -11.80 -22.32 -1.62
C ILE A 346 -10.54 -21.57 -2.03
N LYS A 347 -10.08 -21.84 -3.26
CA LYS A 347 -8.98 -21.13 -3.91
C LYS A 347 -9.56 -20.10 -4.87
N LEU A 348 -9.45 -18.82 -4.52
CA LEU A 348 -10.07 -17.72 -5.25
C LEU A 348 -9.06 -17.08 -6.20
N VAL A 349 -9.34 -17.10 -7.50
CA VAL A 349 -8.51 -16.48 -8.54
C VAL A 349 -9.23 -15.25 -9.10
N LEU A 350 -8.68 -14.07 -8.86
CA LEU A 350 -9.25 -12.80 -9.32
C LEU A 350 -8.35 -12.17 -10.39
N THR A 351 -8.91 -11.82 -11.55
CA THR A 351 -8.14 -11.14 -12.60
C THR A 351 -8.51 -9.67 -12.72
N PHE A 352 -7.51 -8.79 -12.85
CA PHE A 352 -7.71 -7.35 -13.03
C PHE A 352 -6.97 -6.86 -14.27
N GLN A 353 -7.70 -6.22 -15.18
CA GLN A 353 -7.14 -5.58 -16.38
C GLN A 353 -6.95 -4.07 -16.21
N SER A 354 -7.66 -3.44 -15.27
CA SER A 354 -7.58 -2.01 -14.94
C SER A 354 -6.86 -1.76 -13.61
N LYS A 355 -6.40 -0.51 -13.42
CA LYS A 355 -5.75 -0.04 -12.19
C LYS A 355 -6.73 0.74 -11.33
N ASP A 356 -7.56 0.04 -10.59
CA ASP A 356 -8.55 0.66 -9.71
C ASP A 356 -8.10 0.68 -8.24
N GLN A 357 -8.68 1.58 -7.43
CA GLN A 357 -8.35 1.68 -6.01
C GLN A 357 -8.66 0.38 -5.25
N ILE A 358 -9.73 -0.31 -5.64
CA ILE A 358 -10.18 -1.58 -5.08
C ILE A 358 -9.18 -2.70 -5.40
N CYS A 359 -8.62 -2.71 -6.61
CA CYS A 359 -7.57 -3.64 -7.01
C CYS A 359 -6.36 -3.55 -6.06
N ASN A 360 -5.96 -2.34 -5.63
CA ASN A 360 -4.86 -2.20 -4.66
C ASN A 360 -5.18 -2.74 -3.28
N ILE A 361 -6.44 -2.63 -2.81
CA ILE A 361 -6.86 -3.20 -1.52
C ILE A 361 -6.77 -4.73 -1.60
N ILE A 362 -7.32 -5.33 -2.66
CA ILE A 362 -7.33 -6.79 -2.83
C ILE A 362 -5.90 -7.33 -3.02
N LEU A 363 -5.02 -6.60 -3.71
CA LEU A 363 -3.60 -6.95 -3.84
C LEU A 363 -2.86 -6.97 -2.50
N HIS A 364 -3.29 -6.20 -1.50
CA HIS A 364 -2.68 -6.22 -0.17
C HIS A 364 -3.12 -7.40 0.68
N GLU A 365 -4.33 -7.93 0.42
CA GLU A 365 -4.92 -9.05 1.14
C GLU A 365 -4.66 -10.40 0.45
N SER A 366 -4.04 -10.40 -0.74
CA SER A 366 -3.78 -11.62 -1.52
C SER A 366 -2.49 -12.31 -1.16
N ASP A 367 -2.51 -13.64 -1.11
CA ASP A 367 -1.35 -14.48 -0.80
C ASP A 367 -0.37 -14.57 -1.99
N ILE A 368 -0.91 -14.65 -3.21
CA ILE A 368 -0.10 -14.73 -4.43
C ILE A 368 -0.55 -13.67 -5.41
N ILE A 369 0.39 -12.87 -5.90
CA ILE A 369 0.15 -11.88 -6.95
C ILE A 369 0.95 -12.27 -8.19
N ILE A 370 0.25 -12.52 -9.29
CA ILE A 370 0.85 -12.76 -10.60
C ILE A 370 0.64 -11.51 -11.47
N ARG A 371 1.72 -10.82 -11.81
CA ARG A 371 1.71 -9.67 -12.70
C ARG A 371 2.15 -10.08 -14.09
N ILE A 372 1.31 -9.85 -15.09
CA ILE A 372 1.62 -10.09 -16.49
C ILE A 372 1.84 -8.75 -17.16
N LYS A 373 2.93 -8.63 -17.91
CA LYS A 373 3.24 -7.43 -18.69
C LYS A 373 3.64 -7.84 -20.11
N ARG A 374 3.06 -7.17 -21.10
CA ARG A 374 3.50 -7.32 -22.49
C ARG A 374 4.85 -6.61 -22.69
N VAL A 375 5.75 -7.25 -23.42
CA VAL A 375 7.08 -6.69 -23.72
C VAL A 375 7.05 -6.17 -25.17
N GLY A 376 7.55 -4.95 -25.41
CA GLY A 376 7.46 -4.27 -26.71
C GLY A 376 8.50 -4.71 -27.74
N ASN A 377 8.45 -4.11 -28.95
CA ASN A 377 9.21 -4.46 -30.18
C ASN A 377 10.75 -4.27 -30.12
N GLY A 378 11.37 -4.37 -28.94
CA GLY A 378 12.83 -4.36 -28.76
C GLY A 378 13.39 -5.65 -28.14
N PHE A 379 12.54 -6.62 -27.84
CA PHE A 379 12.92 -7.95 -27.36
C PHE A 379 12.86 -8.96 -28.52
N ALA A 380 13.55 -10.10 -28.37
CA ALA A 380 13.52 -11.16 -29.38
C ALA A 380 12.06 -11.52 -29.75
N LYS A 381 11.80 -11.84 -31.03
CA LYS A 381 10.48 -12.24 -31.55
C LYS A 381 9.81 -13.36 -30.73
N ASP A 382 10.63 -14.11 -30.00
CA ASP A 382 10.26 -15.29 -29.22
C ASP A 382 9.77 -14.95 -27.79
N ILE A 383 9.70 -13.67 -27.38
CA ILE A 383 9.18 -13.27 -26.07
C ILE A 383 7.86 -12.53 -26.24
N THR A 384 6.76 -13.11 -25.76
CA THR A 384 5.45 -12.44 -25.78
C THR A 384 5.30 -11.46 -24.62
N GLY A 385 5.87 -11.78 -23.45
CA GLY A 385 5.82 -10.90 -22.29
C GLY A 385 6.62 -11.40 -21.09
N GLN A 386 6.47 -10.67 -19.98
CA GLN A 386 7.04 -10.99 -18.68
C GLN A 386 5.93 -11.31 -17.67
N LEU A 387 6.19 -12.30 -16.84
CA LEU A 387 5.33 -12.75 -15.75
C LEU A 387 6.13 -12.64 -14.45
N CYS A 388 5.61 -11.90 -13.48
CA CYS A 388 6.21 -11.72 -12.16
C CYS A 388 5.27 -12.34 -11.12
N VAL A 389 5.79 -13.25 -10.30
CA VAL A 389 5.07 -13.88 -9.18
C VAL A 389 5.61 -13.32 -7.88
N MET A 390 4.72 -12.81 -7.03
CA MET A 390 5.03 -12.31 -5.69
C MET A 390 4.23 -13.10 -4.66
N GLU A 391 4.92 -13.69 -3.68
CA GLU A 391 4.29 -14.44 -2.58
C GLU A 391 4.31 -13.61 -1.28
N HIS A 392 3.15 -13.48 -0.63
CA HIS A 392 2.97 -12.76 0.64
C HIS A 392 3.08 -13.70 1.84
N ASN A 393 4.28 -14.20 2.15
CA ASN A 393 4.52 -15.10 3.29
C ASN A 393 4.63 -14.38 4.66
N GLY A 394 3.96 -13.24 4.84
CA GLY A 394 3.96 -12.46 6.10
C GLY A 394 5.30 -11.83 6.54
N LYS A 395 6.41 -12.07 5.81
CA LYS A 395 7.75 -11.52 6.10
C LYS A 395 8.23 -10.67 4.92
N ALA A 396 8.47 -9.38 5.15
CA ALA A 396 9.13 -8.51 4.16
C ALA A 396 10.66 -8.71 4.21
N PRO A 397 11.38 -8.74 3.06
CA PRO A 397 10.92 -8.44 1.70
C PRO A 397 10.20 -9.63 1.02
N TYR A 398 9.22 -9.33 0.16
CA TYR A 398 8.51 -10.32 -0.65
C TYR A 398 9.46 -11.03 -1.62
N THR A 399 9.30 -12.33 -1.79
CA THR A 399 9.98 -13.11 -2.83
C THR A 399 9.35 -12.77 -4.18
N GLU A 400 10.12 -12.12 -5.07
CA GLU A 400 9.69 -11.78 -6.42
C GLU A 400 10.41 -12.68 -7.43
N ASN A 401 9.66 -13.56 -8.08
CA ASN A 401 10.17 -14.44 -9.13
C ASN A 401 9.73 -13.92 -10.50
N ILE A 402 10.69 -13.57 -11.36
CA ILE A 402 10.43 -13.04 -12.69
C ILE A 402 10.67 -14.13 -13.74
N PHE A 403 9.72 -14.31 -14.63
CA PHE A 403 9.75 -15.21 -15.77
C PHE A 403 9.44 -14.44 -17.06
N ASN A 404 9.99 -14.89 -18.18
CA ASN A 404 9.51 -14.54 -19.51
C ASN A 404 8.52 -15.62 -19.96
N TYR A 405 7.53 -15.23 -20.77
CA TYR A 405 6.63 -16.19 -21.39
C TYR A 405 6.49 -15.99 -22.89
N HIS A 406 6.29 -17.09 -23.60
CA HIS A 406 5.98 -17.15 -25.03
C HIS A 406 4.62 -17.80 -25.23
N LEU A 407 3.74 -17.13 -25.97
CA LEU A 407 2.46 -17.67 -26.42
C LEU A 407 2.58 -18.09 -27.88
N SER A 408 2.46 -19.39 -28.11
CA SER A 408 2.28 -19.98 -29.43
C SER A 408 0.80 -20.31 -29.66
N ASP A 409 0.43 -20.70 -30.88
CA ASP A 409 -0.97 -21.01 -31.23
C ASP A 409 -1.59 -22.11 -30.35
N ARG A 410 -0.77 -23.02 -29.80
CA ARG A 410 -1.22 -24.20 -29.04
C ARG A 410 -0.56 -24.38 -27.68
N SER A 411 0.39 -23.52 -27.28
CA SER A 411 1.10 -23.66 -26.01
C SER A 411 1.55 -22.32 -25.43
N ALA A 412 1.53 -22.22 -24.11
CA ALA A 412 2.16 -21.15 -23.35
C ALA A 412 3.38 -21.72 -22.61
N ARG A 413 4.55 -21.10 -22.80
CA ARG A 413 5.80 -21.56 -22.19
C ARG A 413 6.41 -20.49 -21.31
N LEU A 414 6.97 -20.89 -20.18
CA LEU A 414 7.61 -20.03 -19.17
C LEU A 414 9.10 -20.36 -19.09
N PHE A 415 9.95 -19.34 -19.01
CA PHE A 415 11.41 -19.50 -18.91
C PHE A 415 12.03 -18.35 -18.13
N LEU A 416 13.24 -18.57 -17.59
CA LEU A 416 13.93 -17.55 -16.80
C LEU A 416 14.49 -16.42 -17.68
N PRO A 417 14.52 -15.16 -17.17
CA PRO A 417 15.16 -14.05 -17.85
C PRO A 417 16.64 -14.35 -18.13
N GLY A 418 17.08 -14.16 -19.37
CA GLY A 418 18.47 -14.41 -19.79
C GLY A 418 18.71 -15.80 -20.40
N MET A 419 17.75 -16.72 -20.35
CA MET A 419 17.82 -17.95 -21.13
C MET A 419 17.35 -17.68 -22.58
N SER A 420 18.27 -17.83 -23.54
CA SER A 420 17.93 -17.91 -24.97
C SER A 420 17.53 -19.35 -25.28
N ARG A 421 16.22 -19.59 -25.46
CA ARG A 421 15.58 -20.90 -25.72
C ARG A 421 15.70 -21.90 -24.55
N PRO A 422 14.60 -22.28 -23.87
CA PRO A 422 14.46 -23.68 -23.49
C PRO A 422 14.32 -24.46 -24.81
N GLU A 423 15.00 -25.60 -24.96
CA GLU A 423 14.83 -26.48 -26.11
C GLU A 423 13.33 -26.69 -26.37
N LEU A 424 12.93 -26.44 -27.62
CA LEU A 424 11.52 -26.36 -28.04
C LEU A 424 10.83 -27.72 -27.98
#